data_AF-A0A2G9UFM7-F1
#
_entry.id   AF-A0A2G9UFM7-F1
#
_cell.length_a   1.000
_cell.length_b   1.000
_cell.length_c   1.000
_cell.angle_alpha   90.00
_cell.angle_beta   90.00
_cell.angle_gamma   90.00
#
_symmetry.space_group_name_H-M   'P 1'
#
loop_
_entity.id
_entity.type
_entity.pdbx_description
1 polymer ?
#
loop_
_entity_poly.entity_id
_entity_poly.type
_entity_poly.pdbx_seq_one_letter_code
_entity_poly.pdbx_strand_id
1 'polypeptide(L)'
;MAVNKDGMIYVASKKAGEEEMINIRTNAKKTGPVDWRAAEDKKSAKDCSTAYVKMYQHSKVDTKNRAITEEVFDMKSVKRAQKEGDLHETLLTKRIKMKSDRYC
;
A
#
# COMPACT_ATOMS: atom_id res chain seq x y z
N MET A 1 -32.40 7.95 13.09
CA MET A 1 -32.27 7.50 14.50
C MET A 1 -32.79 8.63 15.36
N ALA A 2 -33.74 8.36 16.25
CA ALA A 2 -34.38 9.36 17.10
C ALA A 2 -34.28 8.96 18.58
N VAL A 3 -34.44 9.93 19.48
CA VAL A 3 -34.37 9.74 20.94
C VAL A 3 -35.74 10.01 21.54
N ASN A 4 -36.26 9.06 22.31
CA ASN A 4 -37.53 9.23 23.00
C ASN A 4 -37.36 10.08 24.28
N LYS A 5 -38.46 10.53 24.89
CA LYS A 5 -38.43 11.34 26.13
C LYS A 5 -37.74 10.62 27.30
N ASP A 6 -37.76 9.29 27.29
CA ASP A 6 -37.06 8.43 28.26
C ASP A 6 -35.57 8.22 27.93
N GLY A 7 -35.04 8.89 26.90
CA GLY A 7 -33.63 8.80 26.49
C GLY A 7 -33.27 7.56 25.66
N MET A 8 -34.25 6.73 25.29
CA MET A 8 -34.02 5.53 24.47
C MET A 8 -33.85 5.87 22.99
N ILE A 9 -32.87 5.25 22.33
CA ILE A 9 -32.57 5.42 20.90
C ILE A 9 -33.35 4.38 20.10
N TYR A 10 -34.02 4.81 19.03
CA TYR A 10 -34.74 3.92 18.12
C TYR A 10 -34.60 4.37 16.65
N VAL A 11 -34.98 3.46 15.75
CA VAL A 11 -35.04 3.74 14.31
C VAL A 11 -36.42 4.26 13.96
N ALA A 12 -36.53 5.57 13.70
CA ALA A 12 -37.79 6.19 13.32
C ALA A 12 -38.13 5.98 11.84
N SER A 13 -37.13 5.98 10.96
CA SER A 13 -37.34 5.86 9.52
C SER A 13 -36.14 5.22 8.80
N LYS A 14 -36.34 4.83 7.53
CA LYS A 14 -35.28 4.31 6.66
C LYS A 14 -34.38 5.42 6.08
N LYS A 15 -34.86 6.66 5.99
CA LYS A 15 -34.15 7.77 5.35
C LYS A 15 -33.80 8.83 6.39
N ALA A 16 -32.51 9.09 6.57
CA ALA A 16 -32.04 10.13 7.50
C ALA A 16 -32.51 11.53 7.06
N GLY A 17 -33.21 12.24 7.96
CA GLY A 17 -33.47 13.68 7.88
C GLY A 17 -32.44 14.52 8.63
N GLU A 18 -32.63 15.85 8.67
CA GLU A 18 -31.68 16.78 9.31
C GLU A 18 -31.50 16.52 10.82
N GLU A 19 -32.59 16.23 11.54
CA GLU A 19 -32.55 15.94 12.97
C GLU A 19 -31.95 14.56 13.31
N GLU A 20 -31.76 13.71 12.31
CA GLU A 20 -31.20 12.36 12.48
C GLU A 20 -29.69 12.32 12.19
N MET A 21 -29.10 13.45 11.81
CA MET A 21 -27.66 13.61 11.59
C MET A 21 -26.94 13.86 12.91
N ILE A 22 -25.92 13.05 13.20
CA ILE A 22 -25.15 13.12 14.46
C ILE A 22 -23.71 13.57 14.22
N ASN A 23 -23.15 14.28 15.20
CA ASN A 23 -21.75 14.66 15.21
C ASN A 23 -20.92 13.62 15.95
N ILE A 24 -20.12 12.86 15.22
CA ILE A 24 -19.17 11.90 15.81
C ILE A 24 -17.98 12.68 16.37
N ARG A 25 -17.71 12.52 17.68
CA ARG A 25 -16.55 13.11 18.37
C ARG A 25 -15.65 11.99 18.89
N THR A 26 -14.35 12.23 18.90
CA THR A 26 -13.36 11.29 19.44
C THR A 26 -12.41 12.00 20.40
N ASN A 27 -12.03 11.32 21.48
CA ASN A 27 -10.98 11.76 22.42
C ASN A 27 -9.61 11.12 22.07
N ALA A 28 -9.50 10.44 20.93
CA ALA A 28 -8.24 9.86 20.50
C ALA A 28 -7.23 10.97 20.17
N LYS A 29 -5.98 10.78 20.59
CA LYS A 29 -4.87 11.64 20.13
C LYS A 29 -4.82 11.57 18.61
N LYS A 30 -4.75 12.73 17.96
CA LYS A 30 -4.59 12.82 16.51
C LYS A 30 -3.22 12.24 16.14
N THR A 31 -3.21 11.00 15.71
CA THR A 31 -2.03 10.43 15.07
C THR A 31 -1.83 11.17 13.75
N GLY A 32 -0.59 11.54 13.43
CA GLY A 32 -0.25 12.20 12.16
C GLY A 32 -0.68 11.36 10.96
N PRO A 33 -0.53 11.88 9.73
CA PRO A 33 -0.82 11.10 8.52
C PRO A 33 -0.12 9.75 8.62
N VAL A 34 -0.92 8.69 8.76
CA VAL A 34 -0.40 7.32 8.85
C VAL A 34 0.03 6.99 7.43
N ASP A 35 1.34 6.92 7.23
CA ASP A 35 1.86 6.40 5.97
C ASP A 35 1.71 4.88 5.98
N TRP A 36 0.65 4.42 5.32
CA TRP A 36 0.30 3.01 5.15
C TRP A 36 1.29 2.22 4.30
N ARG A 37 2.30 2.88 3.71
CA ARG A 37 3.36 2.20 2.94
C ARG A 37 4.19 1.28 3.84
N ALA A 38 4.51 0.11 3.31
CA ALA A 38 5.40 -0.84 3.96
C ALA A 38 6.81 -0.23 4.15
N ALA A 39 7.58 -0.77 5.10
CA ALA A 39 8.92 -0.28 5.39
C ALA A 39 9.87 -0.42 4.18
N GLU A 40 9.62 -1.41 3.32
CA GLU A 40 10.34 -1.69 2.08
C GLU A 40 10.07 -0.64 1.01
N ASP A 41 8.84 -0.16 0.92
CA ASP A 41 8.39 0.83 -0.06
C ASP A 41 8.86 2.25 0.28
N LYS A 42 9.20 2.48 1.55
CA LYS A 42 9.77 3.73 2.08
C LYS A 42 11.27 3.91 1.79
N LYS A 43 11.96 2.86 1.35
CA LYS A 43 13.40 2.90 1.09
C LYS A 43 13.71 3.66 -0.20
N SER A 44 15.00 3.95 -0.42
CA SER A 44 15.47 4.51 -1.67
C SER A 44 15.05 3.63 -2.86
N ALA A 45 14.86 4.21 -4.05
CA ALA A 45 14.46 3.44 -5.24
C ALA A 45 15.39 2.24 -5.54
N LYS A 46 16.67 2.35 -5.18
CA LYS A 46 17.67 1.28 -5.32
C LYS A 46 17.46 0.15 -4.31
N ASP A 47 17.20 0.50 -3.05
CA ASP A 47 16.98 -0.47 -1.99
C ASP A 47 15.60 -1.14 -2.11
N CYS A 48 14.60 -0.38 -2.56
CA CYS A 48 13.25 -0.87 -2.83
C CYS A 48 13.26 -1.91 -3.95
N SER A 49 13.90 -1.62 -5.09
CA SER A 49 14.03 -2.58 -6.19
C SER A 49 14.80 -3.84 -5.77
N THR A 50 15.89 -3.68 -5.00
CA THR A 50 16.67 -4.80 -4.47
C THR A 50 15.86 -5.66 -3.49
N ALA A 51 15.11 -5.03 -2.58
CA ALA A 51 14.25 -5.72 -1.62
C ALA A 51 13.15 -6.50 -2.33
N TYR A 52 12.49 -5.88 -3.32
CA TYR A 52 11.45 -6.52 -4.11
C TYR A 52 11.98 -7.75 -4.84
N VAL A 53 13.13 -7.65 -5.50
CA VAL A 53 13.76 -8.80 -6.18
C VAL A 53 14.10 -9.92 -5.20
N LYS A 54 14.59 -9.60 -3.99
CA LYS A 54 14.89 -10.60 -2.95
C LYS A 54 13.65 -11.34 -2.44
N MET A 55 12.47 -10.70 -2.40
CA MET A 55 11.23 -11.37 -1.98
C MET A 55 10.82 -12.50 -2.94
N TYR A 56 11.11 -12.36 -4.23
CA TYR A 56 10.64 -13.29 -5.27
C TYR A 56 11.77 -14.14 -5.90
N GLN A 57 12.98 -14.10 -5.35
CA GLN A 57 14.08 -14.98 -5.76
C GLN A 57 14.18 -16.17 -4.82
N HIS A 58 14.07 -17.38 -5.39
CA HIS A 58 14.29 -18.61 -4.63
C HIS A 58 15.74 -18.67 -4.11
N SER A 59 15.89 -19.05 -2.83
CA SER A 59 17.17 -19.20 -2.12
C SER A 59 18.17 -20.16 -2.77
N LYS A 60 17.72 -20.97 -3.73
CA LYS A 60 18.52 -21.96 -4.48
C LYS A 60 19.07 -21.43 -5.81
N VAL A 61 18.71 -20.21 -6.22
CA VAL A 61 19.25 -19.59 -7.43
C VAL A 61 20.47 -18.76 -7.04
N ASP A 62 21.61 -19.01 -7.67
CA ASP A 62 22.86 -18.30 -7.42
C ASP A 62 22.62 -16.78 -7.48
N THR A 63 22.83 -16.13 -6.34
CA THR A 63 22.55 -14.72 -6.06
C THR A 63 23.66 -13.80 -6.54
N LYS A 64 24.73 -14.32 -7.18
CA LYS A 64 25.84 -13.54 -7.77
C LYS A 64 25.30 -12.28 -8.41
N ASN A 65 25.31 -11.19 -7.64
CA ASN A 65 24.60 -9.93 -7.85
C ASN A 65 24.28 -9.74 -9.32
N ARG A 66 23.22 -10.40 -9.82
CA ARG A 66 22.78 -10.23 -11.19
C ARG A 66 22.11 -8.90 -11.10
N ALA A 67 22.96 -7.89 -11.27
CA ALA A 67 22.64 -6.51 -11.11
C ALA A 67 21.30 -6.35 -11.81
N ILE A 68 20.34 -5.85 -11.05
CA ILE A 68 19.21 -5.21 -11.67
C ILE A 68 19.86 -4.11 -12.50
N THR A 69 20.08 -4.37 -13.79
CA THR A 69 20.81 -3.44 -14.63
C THR A 69 19.99 -2.16 -14.64
N GLU A 70 20.66 -1.00 -14.62
CA GLU A 70 19.98 0.29 -14.66
C GLU A 70 19.07 0.39 -15.91
N GLU A 71 19.39 -0.38 -16.96
CA GLU A 71 18.59 -0.56 -18.17
C GLU A 71 17.20 -1.18 -17.91
N VAL A 72 17.07 -2.07 -16.92
CA VAL A 72 15.84 -2.80 -16.62
C VAL A 72 15.01 -2.04 -15.57
N PHE A 73 15.67 -1.55 -14.53
CA PHE A 73 15.05 -0.68 -13.52
C PHE A 73 15.59 0.74 -13.64
N ASP A 74 14.99 1.50 -14.57
CA ASP A 74 15.16 2.95 -14.57
C ASP A 74 14.72 3.54 -13.22
N MET A 75 15.67 4.10 -12.47
CA MET A 75 15.44 4.70 -11.17
C MET A 75 14.44 5.85 -11.23
N LYS A 76 14.31 6.54 -12.37
CA LYS A 76 13.30 7.61 -12.54
C LYS A 76 11.89 7.03 -12.51
N SER A 77 11.66 5.94 -13.26
CA SER A 77 10.37 5.26 -13.27
C SER A 77 9.96 4.71 -11.89
N VAL A 78 10.90 4.17 -11.11
CA VAL A 78 10.63 3.67 -9.75
C VAL A 78 10.31 4.84 -8.80
N LYS A 79 11.05 5.95 -8.89
CA LYS A 79 10.77 7.16 -8.09
C LYS A 79 9.42 7.78 -8.44
N ARG A 80 9.02 7.78 -9.71
CA ARG A 80 7.68 8.18 -10.14
C ARG A 80 6.65 7.25 -9.52
N ALA A 81 6.87 5.94 -9.59
CA ALA A 81 5.90 4.97 -9.12
C ALA A 81 5.74 4.95 -7.59
N GLN A 82 6.78 5.28 -6.84
CA GLN A 82 6.71 5.53 -5.39
C GLN A 82 5.82 6.74 -5.04
N LYS A 83 5.66 7.71 -5.95
CA LYS A 83 4.81 8.88 -5.74
C LYS A 83 3.37 8.63 -6.20
N GLU A 84 3.22 7.99 -7.36
CA GLU A 84 1.92 7.77 -8.02
C GLU A 84 1.15 6.56 -7.47
N GLY A 85 1.83 5.63 -6.79
CA GLY A 85 1.20 4.49 -6.12
C GLY A 85 1.16 3.19 -6.94
N ASP A 86 1.72 3.19 -8.15
CA ASP A 86 1.88 2.04 -9.06
C ASP A 86 3.23 1.31 -8.86
N LEU A 87 3.83 1.43 -7.68
CA LEU A 87 5.17 0.90 -7.38
C LEU A 87 5.27 -0.61 -7.65
N HIS A 88 4.40 -1.41 -7.03
CA HIS A 88 4.46 -2.88 -7.12
C HIS A 88 4.21 -3.38 -8.55
N GLU A 89 3.30 -2.74 -9.29
CA GLU A 89 3.03 -3.07 -10.69
C GLU A 89 4.22 -2.75 -11.60
N THR A 90 4.83 -1.58 -11.38
CA THR A 90 6.03 -1.15 -12.10
C THR A 90 7.20 -2.10 -11.83
N LEU A 91 7.41 -2.50 -10.56
CA LEU A 91 8.48 -3.43 -10.18
C LEU A 91 8.22 -4.84 -10.75
N LEU A 92 6.96 -5.28 -10.82
CA LEU A 92 6.57 -6.57 -11.41
C LEU A 92 6.80 -6.59 -12.92
N THR A 93 6.40 -5.54 -13.63
CA THR A 93 6.56 -5.42 -15.10
C THR A 93 8.03 -5.41 -15.51
N LYS A 94 8.89 -4.78 -14.70
CA LYS A 94 10.33 -4.70 -14.93
C LYS A 94 11.09 -5.94 -14.50
N ARG A 95 10.43 -6.88 -13.81
CA ARG A 95 11.04 -8.17 -13.48
C ARG A 95 11.31 -8.91 -14.78
N ILE A 96 12.58 -8.94 -15.20
CA ILE A 96 13.02 -9.94 -16.19
C ILE A 96 12.59 -11.29 -15.63
N LYS A 97 11.80 -12.05 -16.39
CA LYS A 97 11.48 -13.45 -16.11
C LYS A 97 12.79 -14.24 -16.04
N MET A 98 13.45 -14.23 -14.89
CA MET A 98 14.57 -15.11 -14.60
C MET A 98 14.01 -16.52 -14.55
N LYS A 99 14.79 -17.53 -14.95
CA LYS A 99 14.38 -18.94 -15.12
C LYS A 99 13.50 -19.53 -14.00
N SER A 100 13.51 -18.96 -12.79
CA SER A 100 12.64 -19.34 -11.68
C SER A 100 11.15 -19.13 -11.93
N ASP A 101 10.75 -18.14 -12.74
CA ASP A 101 9.32 -17.87 -13.05
C ASP A 101 8.71 -18.84 -14.06
N ARG A 102 9.52 -19.75 -14.61
CA ARG A 102 9.05 -20.77 -15.57
C ARG A 102 8.43 -21.99 -14.89
N TYR A 103 8.51 -22.08 -13.57
CA TYR A 103 8.04 -23.21 -12.77
C TYR A 103 6.85 -22.88 -11.84
N CYS A 104 6.21 -21.73 -12.06
CA CYS A 104 4.89 -21.44 -11.49
C CYS A 104 3.80 -21.76 -12.50
#